data_AF-A0A5J4U3I7-F1
#
_entry.id   AF-A0A5J4U3I7-F1
#
_cell.length_a   1.000
_cell.length_b   1.000
_cell.length_c   1.000
_cell.angle_alpha   90.00
_cell.angle_beta   90.00
_cell.angle_gamma   90.00
#
_symmetry.space_group_name_H-M   'P 1'
#
loop_
_entity.id
_entity.type
_entity.pdbx_description
1 polymer ?
#
loop_
_entity_poly.entity_id
_entity_poly.type
_entity_poly.pdbx_seq_one_letter_code
_entity_poly.pdbx_strand_id
1 'polypeptide(L)'
;GQIIIDNLYKHGLINIEQLNKDLITSGVKDQIIIDGIFAGGCHSAVGSALTVIGLQMELTDSTFVQPLCFGNMIYLNQTKNYIQGCQFVGYNGSFVDSDQDDEEDDQDDDEQQPSSEQPQTEEGQEQEVKDENLCPENRDYFSSSIHALVFIKNSESQIQETSFENTGIGAIKVEDSNIIIEDVQFTESNSSEDGSVQFEGNEMMVSCVGDSTFIGCTAIVPNNYEQQISVCYTIGQNSQVYIDERDLLHTSWQRQNNEGVVRFIGKSDSEHLWNPDTICGQITNPCDTYGAVGSQIQKEQETSDGSQGRVETLIYCEGKFISTYMDMILTRSKTVNFLGFGREKTELGAKINFYNTMLQGIINQNIVMEKLRLSMQPASPKVGIINIPGKNGSLVLLEVNVQGYIDTNPQNTMMEPEYFIQCEGFVILIDVIMEHIYMRTGTVMLIQNMRSFSGDSGQEMVSKIKSGFYECIFDDITTNETSLFMITDMSLSNNGEIQLNEQIESNMQSNANQLKLKIQGSLFSNCFSSLKLNKRRINGGLINIISKGTRIEIGGCDFSDNLMHSRNMVYIGIGC
;
A
#
# COMPACT_ATOMS: atom_id res chain seq x y z
N GLY A 1 22.19 25.51 14.77
CA GLY A 1 20.93 24.78 14.54
C GLY A 1 20.80 23.76 15.64
N GLN A 2 19.63 23.64 16.27
CA GLN A 2 19.38 22.54 17.20
C GLN A 2 19.45 21.22 16.41
N ILE A 3 20.20 20.25 16.92
CA ILE A 3 20.13 18.86 16.47
C ILE A 3 18.71 18.39 16.78
N ILE A 4 17.90 18.18 15.75
CA ILE A 4 16.63 17.49 15.90
C ILE A 4 17.01 16.04 16.14
N ILE A 5 16.98 15.59 17.40
CA ILE A 5 17.05 14.18 17.72
C ILE A 5 15.75 13.57 17.20
N ASP A 6 15.87 12.68 16.22
CA ASP A 6 14.74 11.99 15.63
C ASP A 6 14.02 11.16 16.71
N ASN A 7 12.69 11.21 16.75
CA ASN A 7 11.95 10.44 17.76
C ASN A 7 11.77 9.01 17.23
N LEU A 8 12.51 8.05 17.79
CA LEU A 8 12.44 6.60 17.48
C LEU A 8 11.00 6.07 17.39
N TYR A 9 10.06 6.65 18.14
CA TYR A 9 8.67 6.23 18.21
C TYR A 9 7.76 6.82 17.12
N LYS A 10 8.32 7.40 16.06
CA LYS A 10 7.56 7.98 14.92
C LYS A 10 7.95 7.39 13.57
N HIS A 11 8.47 6.16 13.61
CA HIS A 11 9.04 5.45 12.47
C HIS A 11 8.62 3.99 12.53
N GLY A 12 8.55 3.30 11.40
CA GLY A 12 8.08 1.92 11.41
C GLY A 12 7.54 1.36 10.10
N LEU A 13 7.21 0.06 10.09
CA LEU A 13 6.48 -0.54 8.96
C LEU A 13 5.13 0.18 8.77
N ILE A 14 4.33 0.33 9.82
CA ILE A 14 3.08 1.09 9.80
C ILE A 14 3.11 2.12 10.93
N ASN A 15 2.99 3.41 10.60
CA ASN A 15 2.91 4.47 11.59
C ASN A 15 1.66 5.30 11.38
N ILE A 16 0.86 5.39 12.45
CA ILE A 16 -0.43 6.05 12.45
C ILE A 16 -0.43 7.07 13.61
N GLU A 17 -0.63 8.34 13.30
CA GLU A 17 -0.68 9.40 14.31
C GLU A 17 -1.85 10.37 14.12
N GLN A 18 -2.45 10.79 15.23
CA GLN A 18 -3.34 11.95 15.26
C GLN A 18 -2.52 13.24 15.11
N LEU A 19 -2.82 14.04 14.09
CA LEU A 19 -2.07 15.27 13.77
C LEU A 19 -2.48 16.47 14.65
N ASN A 20 -3.66 16.43 15.25
CA ASN A 20 -4.19 17.54 16.06
C ASN A 20 -3.70 17.47 17.52
N LYS A 21 -2.89 18.46 17.93
CA LYS A 21 -2.26 18.54 19.25
C LYS A 21 -3.19 19.01 20.39
N ASP A 22 -4.30 19.69 20.07
CA ASP A 22 -5.11 20.40 21.07
C ASP A 22 -6.40 19.66 21.49
N LEU A 23 -6.65 18.46 20.96
CA LEU A 23 -7.91 17.71 21.17
C LEU A 23 -7.80 16.54 22.16
N ILE A 24 -6.71 16.46 22.95
CA ILE A 24 -6.46 15.41 23.96
C ILE A 24 -7.62 15.27 24.98
N THR A 25 -8.51 16.27 25.08
CA THR A 25 -9.66 16.31 25.99
C THR A 25 -11.00 15.85 25.39
N SER A 26 -11.12 15.65 24.07
CA SER A 26 -12.33 15.06 23.47
C SER A 26 -12.03 13.62 23.09
N GLY A 27 -12.62 12.67 23.81
CA GLY A 27 -12.35 11.23 23.67
C GLY A 27 -12.12 10.78 22.23
N VAL A 28 -11.10 9.96 22.03
CA VAL A 28 -10.63 9.46 20.74
C VAL A 28 -11.81 8.95 19.92
N LYS A 29 -12.11 9.56 18.77
CA LYS A 29 -13.25 9.17 17.91
C LYS A 29 -12.85 8.38 16.67
N ASP A 30 -11.64 8.60 16.18
CA ASP A 30 -11.15 7.99 14.95
C ASP A 30 -10.63 6.58 15.24
N GLN A 31 -11.04 5.64 14.39
CA GLN A 31 -10.75 4.21 14.50
C GLN A 31 -9.94 3.74 13.30
N ILE A 32 -8.89 2.98 13.57
CA ILE A 32 -8.17 2.18 12.59
C ILE A 32 -8.38 0.70 12.87
N ILE A 33 -8.62 -0.08 11.81
CA ILE A 33 -8.78 -1.54 11.87
C ILE A 33 -7.72 -2.16 10.98
N ILE A 34 -6.92 -3.03 11.58
CA ILE A 34 -5.91 -3.85 10.93
C ILE A 34 -6.27 -5.31 11.23
N ASP A 35 -6.48 -6.10 10.19
CA ASP A 35 -7.01 -7.45 10.32
C ASP A 35 -6.31 -8.40 9.34
N GLY A 36 -5.93 -9.60 9.77
CA GLY A 36 -5.42 -10.64 8.88
C GLY A 36 -4.15 -10.26 8.09
N ILE A 37 -3.31 -9.33 8.58
CA ILE A 37 -2.12 -8.94 7.84
C ILE A 37 -0.96 -9.89 8.09
N PHE A 38 -0.13 -10.10 7.07
CA PHE A 38 1.18 -10.74 7.20
C PHE A 38 2.28 -9.72 6.91
N ALA A 39 3.27 -9.64 7.80
CA ALA A 39 4.45 -8.81 7.61
C ALA A 39 5.72 -9.60 7.93
N GLY A 40 6.61 -9.72 6.93
CA GLY A 40 7.89 -10.41 7.05
C GLY A 40 8.95 -9.84 6.11
N GLY A 41 10.23 -9.93 6.48
CA GLY A 41 11.35 -9.51 5.62
C GLY A 41 11.34 -8.02 5.23
N CYS A 42 10.61 -7.17 5.96
CA CYS A 42 10.43 -5.76 5.62
C CYS A 42 11.41 -4.85 6.37
N HIS A 43 11.96 -3.84 5.68
CA HIS A 43 12.89 -2.85 6.24
C HIS A 43 12.36 -1.41 6.13
N SER A 44 12.29 -0.71 7.27
CA SER A 44 12.05 0.73 7.37
C SER A 44 12.96 1.34 8.44
N ALA A 45 13.46 2.55 8.20
CA ALA A 45 14.49 3.17 9.03
C ALA A 45 14.03 3.39 10.50
N VAL A 46 14.70 2.69 11.44
CA VAL A 46 14.75 2.97 12.90
C VAL A 46 13.37 3.17 13.56
N GLY A 47 12.70 2.13 14.08
CA GLY A 47 11.38 2.29 14.73
C GLY A 47 10.65 0.99 15.04
N SER A 48 9.32 1.05 15.26
CA SER A 48 8.49 -0.13 15.56
C SER A 48 7.74 -0.65 14.33
N ALA A 49 7.48 -1.96 14.19
CA ALA A 49 6.70 -2.47 13.05
C ALA A 49 5.30 -1.83 12.96
N LEU A 50 4.60 -1.62 14.08
CA LEU A 50 3.37 -0.85 14.15
C LEU A 50 3.48 0.21 15.23
N THR A 51 3.26 1.47 14.88
CA THR A 51 3.18 2.60 15.81
C THR A 51 1.80 3.22 15.71
N VAL A 52 1.08 3.34 16.83
CA VAL A 52 -0.20 4.06 16.89
C VAL A 52 -0.21 5.07 18.03
N ILE A 53 -0.53 6.32 17.71
CA ILE A 53 -0.54 7.43 18.67
C ILE A 53 -1.86 8.20 18.62
N GLY A 54 -2.57 8.26 19.75
CA GLY A 54 -3.74 9.12 19.93
C GLY A 54 -5.04 8.59 19.29
N LEU A 55 -5.13 7.29 18.97
CA LEU A 55 -6.23 6.71 18.17
C LEU A 55 -6.82 5.43 18.80
N GLN A 56 -8.00 5.02 18.33
CA GLN A 56 -8.57 3.71 18.64
C GLN A 56 -8.06 2.70 17.62
N MET A 57 -7.54 1.56 18.08
CA MET A 57 -7.00 0.51 17.23
C MET A 57 -7.64 -0.85 17.52
N GLU A 58 -7.96 -1.56 16.46
CA GLU A 58 -8.28 -3.00 16.49
C GLU A 58 -7.26 -3.73 15.61
N LEU A 59 -6.51 -4.65 16.20
CA LEU A 59 -5.53 -5.51 15.53
C LEU A 59 -5.96 -6.97 15.72
N THR A 60 -6.33 -7.64 14.64
CA THR A 60 -6.92 -8.99 14.67
C THR A 60 -6.21 -9.93 13.70
N ASP A 61 -6.08 -11.21 14.08
CA ASP A 61 -5.65 -12.32 13.22
C ASP A 61 -4.37 -12.06 12.40
N SER A 62 -3.44 -11.26 12.93
CA SER A 62 -2.28 -10.75 12.19
C SER A 62 -0.98 -11.42 12.63
N THR A 63 -0.06 -11.62 11.68
CA THR A 63 1.23 -12.26 11.91
C THR A 63 2.37 -11.29 11.59
N PHE A 64 3.27 -11.12 12.57
CA PHE A 64 4.50 -10.34 12.42
C PHE A 64 5.70 -11.26 12.66
N VAL A 65 6.58 -11.36 11.67
CA VAL A 65 7.77 -12.22 11.70
C VAL A 65 8.99 -11.41 11.29
N GLN A 66 10.13 -11.64 11.96
CA GLN A 66 11.43 -11.11 11.56
C GLN A 66 11.46 -9.57 11.35
N PRO A 67 11.25 -8.75 12.40
CA PRO A 67 11.46 -7.32 12.28
C PRO A 67 12.96 -7.06 12.07
N LEU A 68 13.34 -6.61 10.87
CA LEU A 68 14.74 -6.40 10.48
C LEU A 68 15.40 -5.17 11.14
N CYS A 69 14.78 -4.54 12.16
CA CYS A 69 15.27 -3.30 12.80
C CYS A 69 15.10 -3.27 14.33
N PHE A 70 15.96 -2.53 15.03
CA PHE A 70 15.92 -2.29 16.48
C PHE A 70 14.66 -1.52 16.94
N GLY A 71 13.86 -2.08 17.84
CA GLY A 71 12.70 -1.41 18.42
C GLY A 71 11.67 -2.35 19.06
N ASN A 72 10.51 -1.82 19.43
CA ASN A 72 9.35 -2.66 19.72
C ASN A 72 8.75 -3.17 18.40
N MET A 73 8.11 -4.34 18.35
CA MET A 73 7.30 -4.64 17.15
C MET A 73 6.07 -3.74 17.13
N ILE A 74 5.38 -3.60 18.25
CA ILE A 74 4.18 -2.78 18.38
C ILE A 74 4.43 -1.71 19.45
N TYR A 75 4.22 -0.44 19.10
CA TYR A 75 4.29 0.70 20.01
C TYR A 75 2.95 1.44 20.06
N LEU A 76 2.35 1.51 21.24
CA LEU A 76 1.04 2.12 21.47
C LEU A 76 1.17 3.22 22.52
N ASN A 77 0.74 4.44 22.17
CA ASN A 77 0.80 5.59 23.08
C ASN A 77 -0.48 6.45 23.02
N GLN A 78 -1.08 6.73 24.17
CA GLN A 78 -2.35 7.49 24.26
C GLN A 78 -3.45 6.84 23.40
N THR A 79 -3.57 5.51 23.49
CA THR A 79 -4.49 4.72 22.66
C THR A 79 -5.56 4.01 23.49
N LYS A 80 -6.64 3.64 22.82
CA LYS A 80 -7.53 2.56 23.26
C LYS A 80 -7.41 1.43 22.24
N ASN A 81 -6.95 0.26 22.66
CA ASN A 81 -6.58 -0.79 21.72
C ASN A 81 -7.11 -2.18 22.11
N TYR A 82 -7.38 -2.99 21.09
CA TYR A 82 -7.75 -4.39 21.17
C TYR A 82 -6.85 -5.20 20.23
N ILE A 83 -6.15 -6.20 20.78
CA ILE A 83 -5.30 -7.14 20.04
C ILE A 83 -5.87 -8.54 20.25
N GLN A 84 -6.23 -9.25 19.18
CA GLN A 84 -6.79 -10.59 19.27
C GLN A 84 -6.24 -11.51 18.18
N GLY A 85 -5.99 -12.79 18.49
CA GLY A 85 -5.68 -13.81 17.48
C GLY A 85 -4.34 -13.62 16.77
N CYS A 86 -3.45 -12.78 17.30
CA CYS A 86 -2.21 -12.40 16.63
C CYS A 86 -1.05 -13.36 16.95
N GLN A 87 -0.07 -13.40 16.05
CA GLN A 87 1.19 -14.14 16.25
C GLN A 87 2.38 -13.19 16.08
N PHE A 88 3.24 -13.14 17.10
CA PHE A 88 4.47 -12.35 17.09
C PHE A 88 5.68 -13.27 17.23
N VAL A 89 6.54 -13.31 16.21
CA VAL A 89 7.78 -14.09 16.22
C VAL A 89 8.97 -13.14 16.27
N GLY A 90 9.72 -13.19 17.38
CA GLY A 90 10.83 -12.30 17.69
C GLY A 90 12.04 -12.43 16.76
N TYR A 91 13.17 -11.90 17.23
CA TYR A 91 14.38 -11.76 16.44
C TYR A 91 15.06 -13.13 16.25
N ASN A 92 15.10 -13.62 15.00
CA ASN A 92 15.87 -14.82 14.66
C ASN A 92 17.30 -14.43 14.30
N GLY A 93 18.10 -14.09 15.31
CA GLY A 93 19.51 -13.75 15.16
C GLY A 93 20.24 -14.03 16.46
N SER A 94 21.37 -14.71 16.39
CA SER A 94 22.23 -14.98 17.53
C SER A 94 22.69 -13.66 18.15
N PHE A 95 22.22 -13.37 19.37
CA PHE A 95 22.90 -12.44 20.26
C PHE A 95 24.26 -13.04 20.57
N VAL A 96 25.33 -12.40 20.11
CA VAL A 96 26.69 -12.76 20.53
C VAL A 96 27.00 -11.94 21.77
N ASP A 97 27.03 -12.60 22.92
CA ASP A 97 27.53 -12.06 24.18
C ASP A 97 28.98 -11.63 23.96
N SER A 98 29.25 -10.33 24.11
CA SER A 98 30.58 -9.78 23.84
C SER A 98 31.53 -9.87 25.02
N ASP A 99 31.08 -10.41 26.14
CA ASP A 99 31.86 -10.40 27.37
C ASP A 99 32.81 -11.61 27.50
N GLN A 100 33.18 -12.25 26.38
CA GLN A 100 34.10 -13.40 26.36
C GLN A 100 35.33 -13.31 25.44
N ASP A 101 35.69 -12.15 24.90
CA ASP A 101 36.97 -12.02 24.16
C ASP A 101 37.80 -10.77 24.57
N ASP A 102 37.71 -10.34 25.83
CA ASP A 102 38.73 -9.48 26.45
C ASP A 102 39.76 -10.35 27.19
N GLU A 103 40.41 -11.30 26.50
CA GLU A 103 41.74 -11.76 26.91
C GLU A 103 42.78 -11.13 25.97
N GLU A 104 43.54 -10.21 26.56
CA GLU A 104 44.71 -9.53 26.03
C GLU A 104 45.65 -10.51 25.28
N ASP A 105 45.89 -10.26 24.00
CA ASP A 105 47.14 -10.66 23.34
C ASP A 105 47.74 -9.44 22.63
N ASP A 106 48.47 -8.65 23.43
CA ASP A 106 49.53 -7.77 22.97
C ASP A 106 50.59 -8.60 22.22
N GLN A 107 50.80 -8.32 20.93
CA GLN A 107 52.10 -8.51 20.27
C GLN A 107 52.23 -7.74 18.95
N ASP A 108 52.90 -6.59 19.08
CA ASP A 108 53.97 -6.02 18.24
C ASP A 108 53.92 -6.09 16.69
N ASP A 109 53.82 -4.89 16.11
CA ASP A 109 54.55 -4.30 14.97
C ASP A 109 55.31 -5.22 13.98
N ASP A 110 54.98 -5.12 12.69
CA ASP A 110 55.99 -4.79 11.65
C ASP A 110 55.38 -4.40 10.27
N GLU A 111 56.22 -3.68 9.52
CA GLU A 111 56.01 -2.77 8.40
C GLU A 111 55.55 -3.31 7.01
N GLN A 112 54.97 -2.36 6.23
CA GLN A 112 55.14 -2.09 4.77
C GLN A 112 54.24 -2.71 3.65
N GLN A 113 53.46 -1.78 3.06
CA GLN A 113 53.21 -1.49 1.63
C GLN A 113 52.10 -2.20 0.79
N PRO A 114 51.48 -1.45 -0.16
CA PRO A 114 50.23 -1.83 -0.82
C PRO A 114 50.46 -2.52 -2.16
N SER A 115 49.66 -3.53 -2.47
CA SER A 115 49.56 -4.06 -3.84
C SER A 115 48.11 -4.14 -4.29
N SER A 116 47.91 -3.60 -5.47
CA SER A 116 46.68 -3.51 -6.24
C SER A 116 46.42 -4.83 -6.95
N GLU A 117 45.30 -5.50 -6.66
CA GLU A 117 44.73 -6.51 -7.56
C GLU A 117 43.20 -6.34 -7.61
N GLN A 118 42.70 -6.22 -8.83
CA GLN A 118 41.28 -6.26 -9.17
C GLN A 118 40.76 -7.70 -8.97
N PRO A 119 39.49 -7.92 -8.56
CA PRO A 119 38.86 -9.21 -8.80
C PRO A 119 38.16 -9.20 -10.17
N GLN A 120 38.61 -10.09 -11.04
CA GLN A 120 37.80 -10.59 -12.14
C GLN A 120 36.70 -11.51 -11.59
N THR A 121 35.53 -11.39 -12.20
CA THR A 121 34.28 -12.12 -12.00
C THR A 121 34.42 -13.63 -12.29
N GLU A 122 33.92 -14.47 -11.38
CA GLU A 122 33.32 -15.77 -11.72
C GLU A 122 32.03 -15.98 -10.91
N GLU A 123 31.09 -16.64 -11.56
CA GLU A 123 29.64 -16.68 -11.32
C GLU A 123 29.23 -17.68 -10.22
N GLY A 124 28.10 -17.40 -9.56
CA GLY A 124 27.22 -18.46 -9.03
C GLY A 124 27.22 -18.70 -7.52
N GLN A 125 27.15 -17.65 -6.71
CA GLN A 125 26.57 -17.76 -5.36
C GLN A 125 25.61 -16.58 -5.17
N GLU A 126 24.35 -16.89 -4.88
CA GLU A 126 23.40 -15.93 -4.33
C GLU A 126 24.01 -15.41 -3.02
N GLN A 127 24.62 -14.22 -3.08
CA GLN A 127 25.05 -13.51 -1.89
C GLN A 127 23.78 -13.08 -1.16
N GLU A 128 23.40 -13.84 -0.14
CA GLU A 128 22.66 -13.30 1.00
C GLU A 128 23.36 -12.00 1.41
N VAL A 129 22.63 -10.89 1.28
CA VAL A 129 23.09 -9.57 1.69
C VAL A 129 23.38 -9.68 3.19
N LYS A 130 24.65 -9.67 3.58
CA LYS A 130 25.03 -9.66 4.99
C LYS A 130 24.40 -8.43 5.66
N ASP A 131 23.58 -8.71 6.68
CA ASP A 131 22.73 -7.82 7.48
C ASP A 131 23.43 -6.65 8.20
N GLU A 132 24.77 -6.59 8.18
CA GLU A 132 25.57 -5.68 9.01
C GLU A 132 25.41 -4.18 8.66
N ASN A 133 24.89 -3.84 7.47
CA ASN A 133 24.70 -2.44 7.06
C ASN A 133 23.24 -1.93 7.11
N LEU A 134 22.26 -2.81 7.35
CA LEU A 134 20.85 -2.43 7.39
C LEU A 134 20.44 -1.88 8.77
N CYS A 135 21.25 -2.17 9.79
CA CYS A 135 20.97 -1.92 11.18
C CYS A 135 22.20 -1.25 11.83
N PRO A 136 22.10 -0.05 12.46
CA PRO A 136 23.23 0.52 13.18
C PRO A 136 23.66 -0.41 14.33
N GLU A 137 24.91 -0.90 14.31
CA GLU A 137 25.53 -1.72 15.36
C GLU A 137 25.61 -0.99 16.71
N ASN A 138 24.49 -0.86 17.42
CA ASN A 138 24.48 -0.26 18.75
C ASN A 138 23.71 -1.10 19.76
N ARG A 139 24.49 -1.78 20.60
CA ARG A 139 24.07 -2.67 21.70
C ARG A 139 23.16 -1.99 22.73
N ASP A 140 23.22 -0.67 22.87
CA ASP A 140 22.46 0.08 23.87
C ASP A 140 20.96 0.22 23.54
N TYR A 141 20.52 -0.15 22.33
CA TYR A 141 19.11 -0.06 21.97
C TYR A 141 18.26 -1.16 22.62
N PHE A 142 18.73 -2.41 22.69
CA PHE A 142 17.89 -3.52 23.13
C PHE A 142 17.79 -3.71 24.65
N SER A 143 18.73 -3.15 25.43
CA SER A 143 18.85 -3.41 26.88
C SER A 143 18.13 -2.38 27.77
N SER A 144 17.33 -1.47 27.20
CA SER A 144 16.66 -0.42 27.99
C SER A 144 15.27 -0.82 28.49
N SER A 145 14.83 -0.19 29.58
CA SER A 145 13.54 -0.40 30.25
C SER A 145 12.30 -0.01 29.41
N ILE A 146 12.43 0.10 28.10
CA ILE A 146 11.40 0.57 27.16
C ILE A 146 11.23 -0.35 25.94
N HIS A 147 11.96 -1.48 25.86
CA HIS A 147 11.88 -2.45 24.75
C HIS A 147 11.14 -3.73 25.16
N ALA A 148 10.27 -4.20 24.26
CA ALA A 148 9.54 -5.47 24.26
C ALA A 148 8.95 -5.70 22.84
N LEU A 149 8.43 -6.88 22.52
CA LEU A 149 7.67 -7.04 21.26
C LEU A 149 6.46 -6.09 21.22
N VAL A 150 5.73 -5.94 22.33
CA VAL A 150 4.60 -4.99 22.45
C VAL A 150 4.85 -4.02 23.60
N PHE A 151 4.91 -2.72 23.31
CA PHE A 151 5.06 -1.65 24.29
C PHE A 151 3.84 -0.73 24.33
N ILE A 152 3.28 -0.55 25.52
CA ILE A 152 2.02 0.16 25.77
C ILE A 152 2.26 1.28 26.78
N LYS A 153 1.87 2.51 26.42
CA LYS A 153 2.05 3.70 27.25
C LYS A 153 0.80 4.59 27.29
N ASN A 154 0.45 5.12 28.46
CA ASN A 154 -0.72 6.00 28.67
C ASN A 154 -2.02 5.50 27.99
N SER A 155 -2.30 4.20 28.03
CA SER A 155 -3.31 3.56 27.19
C SER A 155 -4.27 2.64 27.97
N GLU A 156 -5.40 2.32 27.34
CA GLU A 156 -6.32 1.24 27.76
C GLU A 156 -6.24 0.11 26.72
N SER A 157 -5.84 -1.09 27.15
CA SER A 157 -5.48 -2.20 26.24
C SER A 157 -6.12 -3.52 26.65
N GLN A 158 -6.55 -4.31 25.68
CA GLN A 158 -6.94 -5.71 25.89
C GLN A 158 -6.25 -6.59 24.85
N ILE A 159 -5.60 -7.66 25.31
CA ILE A 159 -4.88 -8.64 24.48
C ILE A 159 -5.49 -10.01 24.73
N GLN A 160 -5.91 -10.68 23.66
CA GLN A 160 -6.61 -11.97 23.73
C GLN A 160 -6.08 -12.97 22.69
N GLU A 161 -6.08 -14.27 23.00
CA GLU A 161 -5.84 -15.36 22.02
C GLU A 161 -4.57 -15.15 21.17
N THR A 162 -3.51 -14.58 21.75
CA THR A 162 -2.31 -14.13 21.04
C THR A 162 -1.11 -14.99 21.41
N SER A 163 -0.25 -15.33 20.45
CA SER A 163 1.01 -16.05 20.70
C SER A 163 2.25 -15.16 20.50
N PHE A 164 3.23 -15.37 21.38
CA PHE A 164 4.55 -14.76 21.31
C PHE A 164 5.60 -15.86 21.27
N GLU A 165 6.46 -15.83 20.27
CA GLU A 165 7.46 -16.86 20.01
C GLU A 165 8.86 -16.24 19.90
N ASN A 166 9.86 -16.88 20.50
CA ASN A 166 11.29 -16.53 20.39
C ASN A 166 11.54 -15.03 20.61
N THR A 167 11.03 -14.47 21.70
CA THR A 167 10.95 -13.02 21.84
C THR A 167 12.29 -12.34 22.02
N GLY A 168 13.25 -12.98 22.70
CA GLY A 168 14.61 -12.50 22.96
C GLY A 168 14.70 -11.29 23.92
N ILE A 169 13.86 -10.27 23.73
CA ILE A 169 13.84 -8.99 24.45
C ILE A 169 12.64 -8.80 25.40
N GLY A 170 11.82 -9.85 25.58
CA GLY A 170 10.56 -9.83 26.33
C GLY A 170 9.34 -9.49 25.47
N ALA A 171 8.18 -10.01 25.85
CA ALA A 171 6.98 -9.97 25.02
C ALA A 171 6.14 -8.69 25.17
N ILE A 172 5.77 -8.31 26.41
CA ILE A 172 4.82 -7.22 26.67
C ILE A 172 5.35 -6.29 27.77
N LYS A 173 5.30 -4.99 27.51
CA LYS A 173 5.67 -3.96 28.48
C LYS A 173 4.63 -2.84 28.56
N VAL A 174 4.31 -2.44 29.80
CA VAL A 174 3.21 -1.54 30.10
C VAL A 174 3.67 -0.42 31.04
N GLU A 175 3.51 0.83 30.63
CA GLU A 175 3.85 2.05 31.39
C GLU A 175 2.62 2.95 31.55
N ASP A 176 2.29 3.33 32.79
CA ASP A 176 1.16 4.21 33.15
C ASP A 176 -0.16 3.87 32.41
N SER A 177 -0.50 2.57 32.34
CA SER A 177 -1.59 2.06 31.50
C SER A 177 -2.43 0.97 32.17
N ASN A 178 -3.65 0.77 31.69
CA ASN A 178 -4.52 -0.32 32.11
C ASN A 178 -4.52 -1.42 31.04
N ILE A 179 -4.22 -2.66 31.44
CA ILE A 179 -4.17 -3.81 30.53
C ILE A 179 -5.00 -5.01 31.04
N ILE A 180 -5.70 -5.65 30.12
CA ILE A 180 -6.36 -6.95 30.29
C ILE A 180 -5.67 -7.97 29.37
N ILE A 181 -5.24 -9.12 29.92
CA ILE A 181 -4.63 -10.21 29.15
C ILE A 181 -5.40 -11.52 29.37
N GLU A 182 -5.88 -12.13 28.29
CA GLU A 182 -6.69 -13.36 28.30
C GLU A 182 -6.15 -14.35 27.25
N ASP A 183 -5.95 -15.61 27.61
CA ASP A 183 -5.56 -16.69 26.67
C ASP A 183 -4.33 -16.38 25.80
N VAL A 184 -3.31 -15.75 26.38
CA VAL A 184 -2.02 -15.46 25.71
C VAL A 184 -0.99 -16.56 25.96
N GLN A 185 -0.27 -16.95 24.91
CA GLN A 185 0.75 -18.00 24.93
C GLN A 185 2.15 -17.42 24.69
N PHE A 186 3.13 -17.95 25.42
CA PHE A 186 4.55 -17.58 25.30
C PHE A 186 5.38 -18.85 25.05
N THR A 187 6.12 -18.89 23.94
CA THR A 187 6.98 -20.01 23.53
C THR A 187 8.40 -19.51 23.30
N GLU A 188 9.36 -19.96 24.11
CA GLU A 188 10.77 -19.60 23.95
C GLU A 188 11.58 -20.86 23.61
N SER A 189 12.41 -20.78 22.57
CA SER A 189 13.25 -21.89 22.11
C SER A 189 14.67 -21.88 22.70
N ASN A 190 15.07 -20.79 23.38
CA ASN A 190 16.43 -20.60 23.87
C ASN A 190 16.66 -21.31 25.21
N SER A 191 16.78 -22.64 25.20
CA SER A 191 17.41 -23.38 26.30
C SER A 191 18.90 -23.57 26.01
N SER A 192 19.77 -23.10 26.89
CA SER A 192 21.19 -23.46 26.86
C SER A 192 21.37 -24.97 27.12
N GLU A 193 22.57 -25.52 26.83
CA GLU A 193 22.88 -26.94 27.06
C GLU A 193 22.70 -27.41 28.53
N ASP A 194 22.59 -26.48 29.49
CA ASP A 194 22.33 -26.78 30.91
C ASP A 194 20.85 -26.71 31.33
N GLY A 195 19.95 -26.36 30.41
CA GLY A 195 18.51 -26.23 30.67
C GLY A 195 18.08 -24.88 31.27
N SER A 196 18.96 -23.89 31.37
CA SER A 196 18.60 -22.49 31.65
C SER A 196 18.07 -21.81 30.39
N VAL A 197 16.96 -21.06 30.54
CA VAL A 197 16.48 -20.17 29.48
C VAL A 197 17.36 -18.92 29.51
N GLN A 198 18.19 -18.71 28.48
CA GLN A 198 18.95 -17.48 28.34
C GLN A 198 18.03 -16.40 27.76
N PHE A 199 17.65 -15.44 28.61
CA PHE A 199 16.94 -14.23 28.20
C PHE A 199 17.97 -13.20 27.75
N GLU A 200 17.99 -12.86 26.46
CA GLU A 200 19.02 -12.00 25.84
C GLU A 200 18.70 -10.49 25.91
N GLY A 201 17.85 -10.06 26.86
CA GLY A 201 17.56 -8.63 27.05
C GLY A 201 16.56 -8.27 28.15
N ASN A 202 15.66 -9.19 28.55
CA ASN A 202 14.72 -8.97 29.65
C ASN A 202 14.27 -10.29 30.31
N GLU A 203 14.48 -10.45 31.62
CA GLU A 203 14.10 -11.65 32.39
C GLU A 203 12.58 -11.86 32.51
N MET A 204 11.77 -10.86 32.14
CA MET A 204 10.31 -10.90 32.28
C MET A 204 9.58 -10.81 30.94
N MET A 205 8.73 -11.80 30.66
CA MET A 205 7.84 -11.81 29.48
C MET A 205 6.79 -10.69 29.52
N VAL A 206 6.28 -10.37 30.71
CA VAL A 206 5.33 -9.27 30.91
C VAL A 206 5.83 -8.38 32.05
N SER A 207 5.97 -7.08 31.80
CA SER A 207 6.40 -6.11 32.82
C SER A 207 5.49 -4.89 32.87
N CYS A 208 5.11 -4.47 34.09
CA CYS A 208 4.31 -3.28 34.36
C CYS A 208 5.13 -2.29 35.19
N VAL A 209 5.15 -1.02 34.78
CA VAL A 209 5.86 0.08 35.47
C VAL A 209 4.95 1.30 35.63
N GLY A 210 5.26 2.15 36.59
CA GLY A 210 4.47 3.36 36.89
C GLY A 210 3.09 3.04 37.46
N ASP A 211 2.12 3.92 37.20
CA ASP A 211 0.72 3.79 37.66
C ASP A 211 -0.09 2.84 36.74
N SER A 212 0.45 1.64 36.49
CA SER A 212 -0.18 0.63 35.64
C SER A 212 -1.06 -0.34 36.42
N THR A 213 -2.17 -0.79 35.82
CA THR A 213 -3.01 -1.87 36.37
C THR A 213 -3.06 -3.05 35.40
N PHE A 214 -2.93 -4.26 35.95
CA PHE A 214 -2.91 -5.52 35.21
C PHE A 214 -4.01 -6.46 35.72
N ILE A 215 -4.80 -7.01 34.79
CA ILE A 215 -5.79 -8.06 35.06
C ILE A 215 -5.57 -9.17 34.03
N GLY A 216 -5.17 -10.37 34.44
CA GLY A 216 -5.01 -11.47 33.50
C GLY A 216 -4.62 -12.81 34.13
N CYS A 217 -4.83 -13.89 33.36
CA CYS A 217 -4.35 -15.24 33.64
C CYS A 217 -3.45 -15.66 32.46
N THR A 218 -2.19 -16.02 32.73
CA THR A 218 -1.23 -16.47 31.71
C THR A 218 -0.92 -17.94 31.90
N ALA A 219 -0.79 -18.70 30.81
CA ALA A 219 -0.25 -20.05 30.82
C ALA A 219 1.16 -20.01 30.23
N ILE A 220 2.18 -20.23 31.07
CA ILE A 220 3.56 -20.50 30.63
C ILE A 220 3.63 -22.01 30.42
N VAL A 221 3.77 -22.46 29.16
CA VAL A 221 3.88 -23.88 28.84
C VAL A 221 5.36 -24.20 28.59
N PRO A 222 6.07 -24.86 29.52
CA PRO A 222 7.35 -25.46 29.19
C PRO A 222 7.12 -26.67 28.26
N ASN A 223 7.94 -26.76 27.21
CA ASN A 223 7.91 -27.80 26.19
C ASN A 223 7.76 -29.20 26.79
N ASN A 224 6.58 -29.81 26.63
CA ASN A 224 6.44 -31.26 26.72
C ASN A 224 5.42 -31.77 25.68
N TYR A 225 5.84 -32.82 24.99
CA TYR A 225 5.36 -33.36 23.72
C TYR A 225 4.01 -34.11 23.79
N GLU A 226 3.18 -33.95 24.82
CA GLU A 226 1.97 -34.78 24.95
C GLU A 226 0.67 -33.99 25.13
N GLN A 227 -0.17 -34.14 24.08
CA GLN A 227 -1.64 -34.07 24.01
C GLN A 227 -2.23 -32.70 23.59
N GLN A 228 -3.20 -32.60 22.67
CA GLN A 228 -4.07 -33.62 22.05
C GLN A 228 -4.69 -33.12 20.73
N ILE A 229 -4.80 -34.05 19.78
CA ILE A 229 -5.54 -33.93 18.51
C ILE A 229 -7.05 -33.92 18.79
N SER A 230 -7.80 -33.07 18.08
CA SER A 230 -9.19 -33.35 17.74
C SER A 230 -9.48 -32.97 16.29
N VAL A 231 -10.04 -33.92 15.55
CA VAL A 231 -10.56 -33.80 14.17
C VAL A 231 -12.02 -34.22 14.23
N CYS A 232 -12.90 -33.63 13.39
CA CYS A 232 -13.84 -34.31 12.47
C CYS A 232 -15.11 -33.49 12.07
N TYR A 233 -15.13 -33.07 10.79
CA TYR A 233 -16.17 -33.00 9.73
C TYR A 233 -17.70 -33.16 9.98
N THR A 234 -18.53 -32.56 9.09
CA THR A 234 -19.58 -33.27 8.30
C THR A 234 -19.98 -32.56 6.98
N ILE A 235 -20.43 -33.38 6.03
CA ILE A 235 -20.88 -33.20 4.63
C ILE A 235 -22.38 -32.85 4.52
N GLY A 236 -22.81 -32.07 3.53
CA GLY A 236 -24.20 -32.17 3.03
C GLY A 236 -24.80 -31.06 2.15
N GLN A 237 -24.69 -31.26 0.82
CA GLN A 237 -25.67 -31.01 -0.27
C GLN A 237 -26.16 -29.60 -0.69
N ASN A 238 -25.83 -29.31 -1.96
CA ASN A 238 -26.70 -28.78 -3.01
C ASN A 238 -27.23 -27.34 -2.88
N SER A 239 -26.44 -26.38 -3.37
CA SER A 239 -26.87 -25.61 -4.54
C SER A 239 -25.65 -25.08 -5.28
N GLN A 240 -25.37 -25.67 -6.44
CA GLN A 240 -24.61 -24.97 -7.47
C GLN A 240 -25.49 -23.81 -7.94
N VAL A 241 -25.05 -22.58 -7.71
CA VAL A 241 -25.53 -21.45 -8.49
C VAL A 241 -24.60 -21.37 -9.70
N TYR A 242 -25.05 -21.94 -10.82
CA TYR A 242 -24.50 -21.60 -12.13
C TYR A 242 -24.86 -20.13 -12.39
N ILE A 243 -23.85 -19.26 -12.42
CA ILE A 243 -23.95 -18.06 -13.24
C ILE A 243 -23.48 -18.51 -14.62
N ASP A 244 -24.39 -18.49 -15.58
CA ASP A 244 -24.07 -18.72 -16.98
C ASP A 244 -23.33 -17.46 -17.50
N GLU A 245 -22.01 -17.45 -17.36
CA GLU A 245 -21.11 -16.35 -17.79
C GLU A 245 -20.93 -16.28 -19.32
N ARG A 246 -21.82 -16.90 -20.11
CA ARG A 246 -21.66 -17.04 -21.56
C ARG A 246 -22.34 -15.96 -22.42
N ASP A 247 -22.86 -14.87 -21.84
CA ASP A 247 -23.49 -13.78 -22.61
C ASP A 247 -23.14 -12.35 -22.14
N LEU A 248 -22.02 -12.14 -21.45
CA LEU A 248 -21.55 -10.80 -21.11
C LEU A 248 -20.07 -10.65 -21.44
N LEU A 249 -19.79 -10.13 -22.64
CA LEU A 249 -18.45 -9.68 -23.06
C LEU A 249 -17.87 -8.54 -22.17
N HIS A 250 -18.57 -8.16 -21.10
CA HIS A 250 -18.26 -7.04 -20.20
C HIS A 250 -19.02 -7.16 -18.87
N THR A 251 -18.36 -6.81 -17.76
CA THR A 251 -18.94 -6.60 -16.42
C THR A 251 -19.47 -5.16 -16.26
N SER A 252 -20.02 -4.58 -17.34
CA SER A 252 -20.21 -3.14 -17.47
C SER A 252 -20.99 -2.50 -16.32
N TRP A 253 -20.37 -1.51 -15.66
CA TRP A 253 -20.91 -0.75 -14.53
C TRP A 253 -22.10 0.14 -14.89
N GLN A 254 -22.39 0.29 -16.18
CA GLN A 254 -23.63 0.84 -16.72
C GLN A 254 -24.19 -0.14 -17.75
N ARG A 255 -25.52 -0.33 -17.79
CA ARG A 255 -26.15 -1.04 -18.90
C ARG A 255 -25.97 -0.22 -20.18
N GLN A 256 -25.36 -0.81 -21.20
CA GLN A 256 -25.29 -0.23 -22.52
C GLN A 256 -26.72 -0.11 -23.07
N ASN A 257 -27.19 1.12 -23.25
CA ASN A 257 -28.56 1.36 -23.72
C ASN A 257 -28.62 1.62 -25.24
N ASN A 258 -27.47 1.87 -25.89
CA ASN A 258 -27.40 2.15 -27.32
C ASN A 258 -26.05 1.77 -27.94
N GLU A 259 -26.05 1.16 -29.13
CA GLU A 259 -24.82 0.86 -29.89
C GLU A 259 -24.14 2.13 -30.41
N GLY A 260 -24.90 3.22 -30.59
CA GLY A 260 -24.43 4.51 -31.13
C GLY A 260 -23.42 5.26 -30.25
N VAL A 261 -23.23 4.84 -29.00
CA VAL A 261 -22.23 5.39 -28.06
C VAL A 261 -21.04 4.45 -27.81
N VAL A 262 -20.97 3.32 -28.54
CA VAL A 262 -19.88 2.35 -28.49
C VAL A 262 -18.97 2.55 -29.69
N ARG A 263 -17.65 2.56 -29.50
CA ARG A 263 -16.68 2.64 -30.59
C ARG A 263 -15.61 1.57 -30.45
N PHE A 264 -15.24 0.97 -31.57
CA PHE A 264 -14.22 -0.09 -31.65
C PHE A 264 -12.90 0.46 -32.20
N ILE A 265 -11.79 0.06 -31.59
CA ILE A 265 -10.42 0.36 -32.01
C ILE A 265 -9.68 -0.97 -32.20
N GLY A 266 -8.98 -1.16 -33.32
CA GLY A 266 -8.24 -2.39 -33.60
C GLY A 266 -6.97 -2.17 -34.41
N LYS A 267 -6.38 -3.23 -34.94
CA LYS A 267 -5.42 -3.12 -36.05
C LYS A 267 -5.84 -4.03 -37.19
N SER A 268 -5.67 -3.54 -38.41
CA SER A 268 -5.82 -4.38 -39.60
C SER A 268 -4.64 -5.35 -39.67
N ASP A 269 -4.92 -6.58 -40.05
CA ASP A 269 -3.91 -7.61 -40.30
C ASP A 269 -4.17 -8.30 -41.65
N SER A 270 -3.42 -9.35 -41.96
CA SER A 270 -3.54 -10.10 -43.21
C SER A 270 -4.87 -10.84 -43.37
N GLU A 271 -5.59 -11.10 -42.28
CA GLU A 271 -6.86 -11.82 -42.25
C GLU A 271 -8.06 -10.86 -42.09
N HIS A 272 -7.83 -9.67 -41.52
CA HIS A 272 -8.82 -8.65 -41.21
C HIS A 272 -8.41 -7.31 -41.86
N LEU A 273 -8.67 -7.21 -43.16
CA LEU A 273 -8.46 -5.97 -43.92
C LEU A 273 -9.62 -5.00 -43.72
N TRP A 274 -9.30 -3.79 -43.28
CA TRP A 274 -10.31 -2.76 -43.05
C TRP A 274 -10.46 -1.85 -44.25
N ASN A 275 -11.69 -1.43 -44.52
CA ASN A 275 -11.97 -0.60 -45.67
C ASN A 275 -11.79 0.89 -45.29
N PRO A 276 -10.80 1.59 -45.86
CA PRO A 276 -10.54 3.00 -45.54
C PRO A 276 -11.66 3.95 -46.02
N ASP A 277 -12.50 3.51 -46.95
CA ASP A 277 -13.61 4.30 -47.51
C ASP A 277 -14.89 4.19 -46.65
N THR A 278 -14.92 3.29 -45.66
CA THR A 278 -16.02 3.17 -44.71
C THR A 278 -15.74 3.90 -43.41
N ILE A 279 -16.79 4.45 -42.79
CA ILE A 279 -16.71 5.08 -41.47
C ILE A 279 -16.15 4.06 -40.47
N CYS A 280 -15.11 4.44 -39.75
CA CYS A 280 -14.49 3.57 -38.74
C CYS A 280 -15.18 3.69 -37.38
N GLY A 281 -14.87 2.78 -36.47
CA GLY A 281 -15.39 2.76 -35.10
C GLY A 281 -16.55 1.78 -34.90
N GLN A 282 -16.88 0.99 -35.92
CA GLN A 282 -17.87 -0.08 -35.90
C GLN A 282 -17.18 -1.43 -35.67
N ILE A 283 -17.89 -2.46 -35.20
CA ILE A 283 -17.31 -3.80 -35.00
C ILE A 283 -16.73 -4.39 -36.30
N THR A 284 -17.39 -4.14 -37.43
CA THR A 284 -16.97 -4.63 -38.75
C THR A 284 -15.90 -3.75 -39.41
N ASN A 285 -15.67 -2.54 -38.88
CA ASN A 285 -14.69 -1.59 -39.38
C ASN A 285 -14.22 -0.68 -38.23
N PRO A 286 -13.39 -1.20 -37.32
CA PRO A 286 -12.90 -0.43 -36.17
C PRO A 286 -11.94 0.68 -36.61
N CYS A 287 -11.77 1.70 -35.79
CA CYS A 287 -10.73 2.71 -36.03
C CYS A 287 -9.35 2.14 -35.66
N ASP A 288 -8.28 2.64 -36.27
CA ASP A 288 -6.90 2.23 -35.95
C ASP A 288 -6.36 2.89 -34.67
N THR A 289 -6.92 4.05 -34.30
CA THR A 289 -6.45 4.91 -33.22
C THR A 289 -7.59 5.65 -32.53
N TYR A 290 -7.37 6.07 -31.28
CA TYR A 290 -8.28 6.99 -30.58
C TYR A 290 -8.46 8.32 -31.33
N GLY A 291 -7.40 8.83 -31.95
CA GLY A 291 -7.48 10.07 -32.75
C GLY A 291 -8.42 9.95 -33.95
N ALA A 292 -8.46 8.78 -34.60
CA ALA A 292 -9.42 8.49 -35.67
C ALA A 292 -10.85 8.45 -35.13
N VAL A 293 -11.09 7.85 -33.96
CA VAL A 293 -12.40 7.89 -33.28
C VAL A 293 -12.83 9.34 -33.00
N GLY A 294 -11.95 10.15 -32.40
CA GLY A 294 -12.22 11.57 -32.13
C GLY A 294 -12.56 12.37 -33.39
N SER A 295 -11.86 12.09 -34.50
CA SER A 295 -12.13 12.71 -35.80
C SER A 295 -13.49 12.34 -36.39
N GLN A 296 -14.03 11.15 -36.06
CA GLN A 296 -15.40 10.77 -36.46
C GLN A 296 -16.45 11.44 -35.57
N ILE A 297 -16.29 11.40 -34.24
CA ILE A 297 -17.24 12.03 -33.30
C ILE A 297 -17.42 13.53 -33.60
N GLN A 298 -16.35 14.22 -33.99
CA GLN A 298 -16.42 15.64 -34.35
C GLN A 298 -17.35 15.94 -35.54
N LYS A 299 -17.55 14.96 -36.44
CA LYS A 299 -18.45 15.07 -37.60
C LYS A 299 -19.89 14.68 -37.25
N GLU A 300 -20.09 13.96 -36.15
CA GLU A 300 -21.41 13.53 -35.68
C GLU A 300 -22.10 14.66 -34.88
N GLN A 301 -23.42 14.79 -35.09
CA GLN A 301 -24.27 15.63 -34.26
C GLN A 301 -24.74 14.86 -33.03
N GLU A 302 -24.63 15.49 -31.85
CA GLU A 302 -25.16 14.92 -30.62
C GLU A 302 -26.69 14.96 -30.64
N THR A 303 -27.32 13.81 -30.38
CA THR A 303 -28.77 13.70 -30.33
C THR A 303 -29.28 14.10 -28.95
N SER A 304 -30.47 14.68 -28.88
CA SER A 304 -31.05 15.16 -27.61
C SER A 304 -31.39 14.05 -26.62
N ASP A 305 -31.62 12.83 -27.11
CA ASP A 305 -31.83 11.62 -26.30
C ASP A 305 -30.50 10.97 -25.86
N GLY A 306 -29.39 11.46 -26.38
CA GLY A 306 -28.07 10.96 -26.09
C GLY A 306 -27.70 9.62 -26.72
N SER A 307 -28.44 9.16 -27.72
CA SER A 307 -28.12 7.90 -28.39
C SER A 307 -26.88 7.97 -29.30
N GLN A 308 -26.47 9.15 -29.77
CA GLN A 308 -25.40 9.33 -30.76
C GLN A 308 -24.59 10.62 -30.55
N GLY A 309 -23.45 10.73 -31.26
CA GLY A 309 -22.60 11.91 -31.27
C GLY A 309 -21.72 12.08 -30.03
N ARG A 310 -21.57 11.01 -29.24
CA ARG A 310 -20.66 10.89 -28.09
C ARG A 310 -20.17 9.44 -27.94
N VAL A 311 -19.24 9.21 -27.01
CA VAL A 311 -18.69 7.89 -26.70
C VAL A 311 -18.74 7.62 -25.21
N GLU A 312 -19.42 6.53 -24.86
CA GLU A 312 -19.51 6.01 -23.49
C GLU A 312 -18.68 4.73 -23.32
N THR A 313 -18.41 3.99 -24.41
CA THR A 313 -17.58 2.78 -24.37
C THR A 313 -16.60 2.75 -25.55
N LEU A 314 -15.32 2.57 -25.24
CA LEU A 314 -14.23 2.30 -26.17
C LEU A 314 -13.80 0.84 -26.01
N ILE A 315 -13.97 0.05 -27.05
CA ILE A 315 -13.55 -1.36 -27.08
C ILE A 315 -12.28 -1.46 -27.92
N TYR A 316 -11.19 -1.83 -27.29
CA TYR A 316 -9.92 -2.11 -27.95
C TYR A 316 -9.82 -3.60 -28.26
N CYS A 317 -9.65 -3.96 -29.52
CA CYS A 317 -9.39 -5.33 -29.96
C CYS A 317 -8.04 -5.85 -29.41
N GLU A 318 -7.73 -7.11 -29.69
CA GLU A 318 -6.41 -7.66 -29.40
C GLU A 318 -5.31 -6.87 -30.16
N GLY A 319 -4.18 -6.61 -29.51
CA GLY A 319 -3.05 -5.89 -30.07
C GLY A 319 -2.46 -4.82 -29.15
N LYS A 320 -1.38 -4.19 -29.63
CA LYS A 320 -0.65 -3.12 -28.94
C LYS A 320 -0.94 -1.75 -29.54
N PHE A 321 -1.53 -0.83 -28.79
CA PHE A 321 -1.97 0.48 -29.24
C PHE A 321 -1.13 1.57 -28.58
N ILE A 322 -0.19 2.12 -29.35
CA ILE A 322 0.66 3.20 -28.86
C ILE A 322 -0.06 4.54 -29.09
N SER A 323 -0.46 5.18 -28.01
CA SER A 323 -1.23 6.43 -28.00
C SER A 323 -0.34 7.62 -27.67
N THR A 324 -0.42 8.69 -28.47
CA THR A 324 0.29 9.96 -28.18
C THR A 324 -0.38 10.74 -27.07
N TYR A 325 -1.68 10.97 -27.16
CA TYR A 325 -2.47 11.70 -26.19
C TYR A 325 -3.95 11.41 -26.43
N MET A 326 -4.68 11.04 -25.39
CA MET A 326 -6.12 10.78 -25.41
C MET A 326 -6.84 11.87 -24.64
N ASP A 327 -7.30 12.87 -25.39
CA ASP A 327 -8.11 13.97 -24.87
C ASP A 327 -9.56 13.51 -24.69
N MET A 328 -9.99 13.31 -23.44
CA MET A 328 -11.32 12.81 -23.16
C MET A 328 -12.43 13.83 -23.47
N ILE A 329 -12.11 15.10 -23.75
CA ILE A 329 -13.11 16.08 -24.20
C ILE A 329 -13.81 15.62 -25.49
N LEU A 330 -13.09 14.86 -26.33
CA LEU A 330 -13.58 14.36 -27.61
C LEU A 330 -14.70 13.32 -27.44
N THR A 331 -14.76 12.65 -26.29
CA THR A 331 -15.80 11.66 -26.01
C THR A 331 -17.17 12.29 -25.78
N ARG A 332 -17.23 13.58 -25.39
CA ARG A 332 -18.47 14.28 -25.01
C ARG A 332 -19.30 13.51 -23.97
N SER A 333 -18.65 12.71 -23.12
CA SER A 333 -19.33 11.89 -22.10
C SER A 333 -18.76 12.15 -20.70
N LYS A 334 -19.65 12.07 -19.70
CA LYS A 334 -19.27 12.11 -18.28
C LYS A 334 -18.66 10.81 -17.79
N THR A 335 -19.03 9.69 -18.42
CA THR A 335 -18.50 8.35 -18.10
C THR A 335 -17.96 7.71 -19.37
N VAL A 336 -16.73 7.22 -19.33
CA VAL A 336 -16.09 6.53 -20.45
C VAL A 336 -15.52 5.22 -19.96
N ASN A 337 -15.98 4.12 -20.54
CA ASN A 337 -15.48 2.78 -20.27
C ASN A 337 -14.46 2.38 -21.34
N PHE A 338 -13.31 1.87 -20.93
CA PHE A 338 -12.30 1.27 -21.78
C PHE A 338 -12.30 -0.23 -21.55
N LEU A 339 -12.50 -1.02 -22.61
CA LEU A 339 -12.57 -2.46 -22.53
C LEU A 339 -11.54 -3.09 -23.46
N GLY A 340 -10.68 -3.96 -22.92
CA GLY A 340 -9.82 -4.84 -23.68
C GLY A 340 -10.28 -6.30 -23.69
N PHE A 341 -9.49 -7.17 -24.32
CA PHE A 341 -9.74 -8.61 -24.40
C PHE A 341 -8.90 -9.43 -23.39
N GLY A 342 -8.24 -8.75 -22.46
CA GLY A 342 -7.40 -9.34 -21.41
C GLY A 342 -6.05 -8.63 -21.26
N ARG A 343 -5.47 -8.71 -20.06
CA ARG A 343 -4.17 -8.10 -19.69
C ARG A 343 -3.00 -8.52 -20.59
N GLU A 344 -3.07 -9.70 -21.20
CA GLU A 344 -2.03 -10.24 -22.09
C GLU A 344 -2.31 -9.97 -23.57
N LYS A 345 -3.52 -9.50 -23.90
CA LYS A 345 -4.02 -9.45 -25.28
C LYS A 345 -4.19 -8.03 -25.80
N THR A 346 -4.56 -7.10 -24.93
CA THR A 346 -4.79 -5.70 -25.29
C THR A 346 -3.87 -4.81 -24.47
N GLU A 347 -2.95 -4.11 -25.14
CA GLU A 347 -1.97 -3.23 -24.50
C GLU A 347 -2.15 -1.80 -25.01
N LEU A 348 -2.26 -0.83 -24.11
CA LEU A 348 -2.23 0.60 -24.40
C LEU A 348 -0.91 1.19 -23.91
N GLY A 349 -0.09 1.69 -24.84
CA GLY A 349 1.24 2.22 -24.54
C GLY A 349 1.31 3.74 -24.68
N ALA A 350 1.97 4.42 -23.74
CA ALA A 350 2.13 5.87 -23.77
C ALA A 350 3.28 6.33 -24.68
N LYS A 351 3.04 7.28 -25.59
CA LYS A 351 4.07 7.94 -26.40
C LYS A 351 4.33 9.37 -25.92
N ILE A 352 5.56 9.85 -26.14
CA ILE A 352 5.97 11.22 -25.80
C ILE A 352 4.99 12.26 -26.34
N ASN A 353 4.59 13.19 -25.47
CA ASN A 353 3.65 14.25 -25.79
C ASN A 353 3.90 15.48 -24.91
N PHE A 354 3.27 16.61 -25.25
CA PHE A 354 3.45 17.89 -24.57
C PHE A 354 2.71 18.01 -23.23
N TYR A 355 1.76 17.12 -22.95
CA TYR A 355 0.91 17.14 -21.76
C TYR A 355 1.43 16.25 -20.64
N ASN A 356 2.48 15.45 -20.90
CA ASN A 356 3.07 14.51 -19.96
C ASN A 356 2.05 13.51 -19.36
N THR A 357 0.99 13.18 -20.09
CA THR A 357 0.05 12.10 -19.74
C THR A 357 -0.46 11.42 -21.00
N MET A 358 -0.75 10.13 -20.96
CA MET A 358 -1.39 9.43 -22.07
C MET A 358 -2.88 9.75 -22.15
N LEU A 359 -3.59 9.76 -21.01
CA LEU A 359 -5.02 10.06 -20.91
C LEU A 359 -5.26 11.27 -20.02
N GLN A 360 -6.01 12.23 -20.55
CA GLN A 360 -6.48 13.40 -19.81
C GLN A 360 -8.00 13.38 -19.72
N GLY A 361 -8.51 13.12 -18.52
CA GLY A 361 -9.92 13.24 -18.19
C GLY A 361 -10.36 14.71 -18.17
N ILE A 362 -11.64 14.95 -18.45
CA ILE A 362 -12.26 16.26 -18.18
C ILE A 362 -12.56 16.39 -16.68
N ILE A 363 -12.79 17.62 -16.22
CA ILE A 363 -13.11 17.88 -14.81
C ILE A 363 -14.33 17.08 -14.38
N ASN A 364 -14.21 16.32 -13.29
CA ASN A 364 -15.24 15.45 -12.72
C ASN A 364 -15.70 14.32 -13.64
N GLN A 365 -14.83 13.81 -14.50
CA GLN A 365 -15.15 12.65 -15.35
C GLN A 365 -14.97 11.32 -14.61
N ASN A 366 -15.77 10.34 -15.00
CA ASN A 366 -15.66 8.97 -14.53
C ASN A 366 -15.00 8.12 -15.63
N ILE A 367 -13.88 7.49 -15.30
CA ILE A 367 -13.17 6.59 -16.21
C ILE A 367 -13.16 5.20 -15.60
N VAL A 368 -13.59 4.22 -16.40
CA VAL A 368 -13.52 2.80 -16.05
C VAL A 368 -12.63 2.11 -17.07
N MET A 369 -11.66 1.33 -16.63
CA MET A 369 -10.83 0.49 -17.52
C MET A 369 -10.88 -0.96 -17.07
N GLU A 370 -11.14 -1.84 -18.04
CA GLU A 370 -11.34 -3.28 -17.80
C GLU A 370 -10.47 -4.10 -18.76
N LYS A 371 -9.80 -5.14 -18.23
CA LYS A 371 -9.21 -6.23 -19.02
C LYS A 371 -8.20 -5.78 -20.07
N LEU A 372 -7.25 -4.94 -19.67
CA LEU A 372 -6.20 -4.43 -20.54
C LEU A 372 -4.88 -4.23 -19.79
N ARG A 373 -3.79 -4.04 -20.54
CA ARG A 373 -2.50 -3.60 -20.02
C ARG A 373 -2.24 -2.15 -20.36
N LEU A 374 -1.76 -1.38 -19.40
CA LEU A 374 -1.24 -0.04 -19.57
C LEU A 374 0.29 -0.14 -19.48
N SER A 375 1.00 0.22 -20.55
CA SER A 375 2.47 0.07 -20.61
C SER A 375 3.19 1.40 -20.82
N MET A 376 4.35 1.52 -20.17
CA MET A 376 5.28 2.62 -20.43
C MET A 376 6.20 2.32 -21.60
N GLN A 377 6.62 3.37 -22.30
CA GLN A 377 7.58 3.27 -23.41
C GLN A 377 8.85 4.06 -23.07
N PRO A 378 10.04 3.57 -23.45
CA PRO A 378 11.33 4.22 -23.12
C PRO A 378 11.46 5.63 -23.67
N ALA A 379 10.85 5.84 -24.84
CA ALA A 379 10.85 7.12 -25.53
C ALA A 379 10.01 8.20 -24.81
N SER A 380 9.31 7.85 -23.73
CA SER A 380 8.34 8.69 -23.04
C SER A 380 8.68 8.89 -21.54
N PRO A 381 9.92 9.24 -21.17
CA PRO A 381 10.38 9.18 -19.78
C PRO A 381 9.57 10.05 -18.81
N LYS A 382 8.96 11.13 -19.29
CA LYS A 382 8.20 12.10 -18.48
C LYS A 382 6.68 11.89 -18.46
N VAL A 383 6.18 10.97 -19.29
CA VAL A 383 4.74 10.84 -19.53
C VAL A 383 4.14 9.92 -18.48
N GLY A 384 3.12 10.38 -17.75
CA GLY A 384 2.24 9.52 -16.96
C GLY A 384 1.17 8.82 -17.82
N ILE A 385 0.31 8.02 -17.21
CA ILE A 385 -0.71 7.23 -17.91
C ILE A 385 -2.07 7.91 -17.84
N ILE A 386 -2.53 8.27 -16.64
CA ILE A 386 -3.91 8.76 -16.41
C ILE A 386 -3.87 10.01 -15.54
N ASN A 387 -4.59 11.06 -15.96
CA ASN A 387 -4.86 12.23 -15.14
C ASN A 387 -6.36 12.58 -15.16
N ILE A 388 -7.03 12.51 -14.00
CA ILE A 388 -8.46 12.83 -13.84
C ILE A 388 -8.62 13.95 -12.80
N PRO A 389 -8.89 15.20 -13.25
CA PRO A 389 -9.06 16.34 -12.35
C PRO A 389 -10.49 16.46 -11.82
N GLY A 390 -10.63 17.12 -10.66
CA GLY A 390 -11.91 17.49 -10.06
C GLY A 390 -12.41 16.49 -9.03
N LYS A 391 -12.73 16.99 -7.83
CA LYS A 391 -13.22 16.22 -6.67
C LYS A 391 -14.38 15.28 -6.97
N ASN A 392 -15.17 15.53 -8.01
CA ASN A 392 -16.28 14.67 -8.36
C ASN A 392 -15.96 13.56 -9.37
N GLY A 393 -14.71 13.46 -9.83
CA GLY A 393 -14.27 12.44 -10.76
C GLY A 393 -14.16 11.05 -10.12
N SER A 394 -14.06 10.04 -10.97
CA SER A 394 -13.78 8.68 -10.54
C SER A 394 -12.84 7.92 -11.47
N LEU A 395 -12.02 7.06 -10.88
CA LEU A 395 -11.22 6.07 -11.58
C LEU A 395 -11.55 4.68 -11.06
N VAL A 396 -11.89 3.78 -11.97
CA VAL A 396 -12.09 2.36 -11.67
C VAL A 396 -11.20 1.55 -12.60
N LEU A 397 -10.29 0.76 -12.03
CA LEU A 397 -9.48 -0.21 -12.77
C LEU A 397 -9.88 -1.62 -12.33
N LEU A 398 -10.20 -2.46 -13.30
CA LEU A 398 -10.62 -3.85 -13.08
C LEU A 398 -9.83 -4.77 -13.99
N GLU A 399 -9.18 -5.74 -13.39
CA GLU A 399 -8.40 -6.69 -14.15
C GLU A 399 -7.40 -6.00 -15.10
N VAL A 400 -6.70 -4.98 -14.61
CA VAL A 400 -5.75 -4.19 -15.39
C VAL A 400 -4.32 -4.51 -14.95
N ASN A 401 -3.41 -4.68 -15.90
CA ASN A 401 -1.97 -4.69 -15.62
C ASN A 401 -1.38 -3.29 -15.94
N VAL A 402 -0.68 -2.67 -15.01
CA VAL A 402 0.10 -1.45 -15.21
C VAL A 402 1.58 -1.80 -15.16
N GLN A 403 2.23 -1.80 -16.31
CA GLN A 403 3.60 -2.25 -16.44
C GLN A 403 4.54 -1.09 -16.76
N GLY A 404 5.66 -1.03 -16.05
CA GLY A 404 6.77 -0.14 -16.42
C GLY A 404 7.48 -0.62 -17.69
N TYR A 405 8.74 -0.23 -17.88
CA TYR A 405 9.51 -0.65 -19.05
C TYR A 405 10.43 -1.84 -18.72
N ILE A 406 10.13 -2.99 -19.33
CA ILE A 406 10.73 -4.28 -19.00
C ILE A 406 12.23 -4.39 -19.28
N ASP A 407 12.77 -3.62 -20.23
CA ASP A 407 14.22 -3.64 -20.53
C ASP A 407 15.02 -2.61 -19.71
N THR A 408 14.40 -2.03 -18.67
CA THR A 408 15.12 -1.19 -17.69
C THR A 408 15.21 -1.87 -16.34
N ASN A 409 16.09 -1.34 -15.50
CA ASN A 409 16.27 -1.71 -14.11
C ASN A 409 16.46 -0.44 -13.27
N PRO A 410 16.51 -0.56 -11.93
CA PRO A 410 16.71 0.59 -11.05
C PRO A 410 17.96 1.45 -11.34
N GLN A 411 19.01 0.87 -11.92
CA GLN A 411 20.28 1.57 -12.17
C GLN A 411 20.30 2.35 -13.49
N ASN A 412 19.52 1.91 -14.50
CA ASN A 412 19.56 2.48 -15.85
C ASN A 412 18.25 3.15 -16.29
N THR A 413 17.19 3.10 -15.47
CA THR A 413 15.91 3.72 -15.82
C THR A 413 16.07 5.22 -16.08
N MET A 414 15.38 5.71 -17.11
CA MET A 414 15.28 7.13 -17.44
C MET A 414 13.92 7.73 -17.07
N MET A 415 13.02 6.94 -16.48
CA MET A 415 11.66 7.35 -16.16
C MET A 415 11.64 8.41 -15.06
N GLU A 416 10.97 9.53 -15.32
CA GLU A 416 10.81 10.67 -14.42
C GLU A 416 9.41 11.35 -14.57
N PRO A 417 8.29 10.59 -14.63
CA PRO A 417 6.97 11.21 -14.60
C PRO A 417 6.70 11.80 -13.21
N GLU A 418 5.87 12.83 -13.10
CA GLU A 418 5.45 13.32 -11.78
C GLU A 418 4.59 12.27 -11.05
N TYR A 419 3.69 11.63 -11.80
CA TYR A 419 2.86 10.52 -11.37
C TYR A 419 2.54 9.58 -12.54
N PHE A 420 2.39 8.27 -12.31
CA PHE A 420 1.82 7.37 -13.32
C PHE A 420 0.31 7.57 -13.44
N ILE A 421 -0.37 7.65 -12.29
CA ILE A 421 -1.81 7.86 -12.23
C ILE A 421 -2.10 8.97 -11.24
N GLN A 422 -2.78 10.02 -11.68
CA GLN A 422 -3.38 11.03 -10.82
C GLN A 422 -4.90 10.99 -10.94
N CYS A 423 -5.58 10.95 -9.79
CA CYS A 423 -7.02 11.08 -9.72
C CYS A 423 -7.42 11.97 -8.53
N GLU A 424 -8.33 12.91 -8.78
CA GLU A 424 -9.03 13.64 -7.72
C GLU A 424 -10.43 13.03 -7.53
N GLY A 425 -10.80 12.64 -6.31
CA GLY A 425 -12.12 12.06 -6.01
C GLY A 425 -12.10 10.56 -5.72
N PHE A 426 -12.95 9.80 -6.40
CA PHE A 426 -13.23 8.40 -6.06
C PHE A 426 -12.34 7.42 -6.82
N VAL A 427 -11.72 6.45 -6.14
CA VAL A 427 -10.84 5.45 -6.77
C VAL A 427 -11.20 4.05 -6.30
N ILE A 428 -11.29 3.11 -7.24
CA ILE A 428 -11.34 1.66 -7.01
C ILE A 428 -10.31 0.96 -7.89
N LEU A 429 -9.50 0.09 -7.30
CA LEU A 429 -8.66 -0.88 -7.98
C LEU A 429 -9.12 -2.29 -7.57
N ILE A 430 -9.47 -3.15 -8.52
CA ILE A 430 -9.81 -4.56 -8.26
C ILE A 430 -9.00 -5.46 -9.17
N ASP A 431 -8.26 -6.39 -8.58
CA ASP A 431 -7.40 -7.34 -9.32
C ASP A 431 -6.50 -6.59 -10.32
N VAL A 432 -5.85 -5.54 -9.82
CA VAL A 432 -4.90 -4.72 -10.56
C VAL A 432 -3.50 -5.18 -10.21
N ILE A 433 -2.68 -5.42 -11.24
CA ILE A 433 -1.26 -5.73 -11.11
C ILE A 433 -0.48 -4.49 -11.50
N MET A 434 0.44 -4.02 -10.67
CA MET A 434 1.43 -3.02 -11.05
C MET A 434 2.83 -3.60 -10.85
N GLU A 435 3.59 -3.73 -11.93
CA GLU A 435 4.85 -4.46 -11.93
C GLU A 435 5.95 -3.85 -12.79
N HIS A 436 7.20 -4.10 -12.42
CA HIS A 436 8.41 -3.67 -13.13
C HIS A 436 8.46 -2.15 -13.38
N ILE A 437 8.08 -1.37 -12.37
CA ILE A 437 8.02 0.10 -12.46
C ILE A 437 9.26 0.71 -11.81
N TYR A 438 10.23 1.13 -12.63
CA TYR A 438 11.45 1.78 -12.15
C TYR A 438 11.47 3.26 -12.50
N MET A 439 11.45 4.14 -11.50
CA MET A 439 11.45 5.59 -11.64
C MET A 439 12.66 6.25 -10.98
N ARG A 440 13.24 7.25 -11.65
CA ARG A 440 14.24 8.15 -11.06
C ARG A 440 13.61 9.17 -10.11
N THR A 441 12.38 9.57 -10.37
CA THR A 441 11.55 10.50 -9.60
C THR A 441 10.10 10.28 -10.05
N GLY A 442 9.15 10.59 -9.17
CA GLY A 442 7.74 10.34 -9.40
C GLY A 442 7.10 9.39 -8.38
N THR A 443 5.78 9.47 -8.32
CA THR A 443 4.92 8.59 -7.51
C THR A 443 4.14 7.66 -8.45
N VAL A 444 3.85 6.43 -8.05
CA VAL A 444 3.01 5.54 -8.89
C VAL A 444 1.60 6.10 -8.96
N MET A 445 1.01 6.41 -7.81
CA MET A 445 -0.35 6.93 -7.77
C MET A 445 -0.50 8.10 -6.80
N LEU A 446 -1.09 9.18 -7.29
CA LEU A 446 -1.52 10.32 -6.49
C LEU A 446 -3.04 10.41 -6.48
N ILE A 447 -3.64 10.22 -5.31
CA ILE A 447 -5.07 10.36 -5.07
C ILE A 447 -5.32 11.59 -4.20
N GLN A 448 -6.17 12.50 -4.67
CA GLN A 448 -6.47 13.75 -3.98
C GLN A 448 -7.95 13.85 -3.62
N ASN A 449 -8.24 14.38 -2.43
CA ASN A 449 -9.60 14.63 -1.94
C ASN A 449 -10.49 13.38 -2.07
N MET A 450 -10.03 12.27 -1.49
CA MET A 450 -10.75 11.01 -1.57
C MET A 450 -12.15 11.17 -0.97
N ARG A 451 -13.13 10.46 -1.52
CA ARG A 451 -14.53 10.57 -1.08
C ARG A 451 -15.31 9.30 -1.34
N SER A 452 -16.46 9.17 -0.69
CA SER A 452 -17.42 8.12 -0.97
C SER A 452 -18.07 8.40 -2.31
N PHE A 453 -18.44 7.34 -3.03
CA PHE A 453 -19.13 7.49 -4.30
C PHE A 453 -20.44 8.28 -4.10
N SER A 454 -20.57 9.42 -4.79
CA SER A 454 -21.69 10.35 -4.60
C SER A 454 -22.88 10.12 -5.56
N GLY A 455 -22.90 9.00 -6.29
CA GLY A 455 -24.04 8.59 -7.10
C GLY A 455 -24.19 9.39 -8.40
N ASP A 456 -23.85 8.77 -9.53
CA ASP A 456 -24.61 8.99 -10.76
C ASP A 456 -25.53 7.78 -10.96
N SER A 457 -26.77 8.02 -11.36
CA SER A 457 -27.82 6.98 -11.47
C SER A 457 -27.47 5.85 -12.45
N GLY A 458 -26.48 6.07 -13.32
CA GLY A 458 -25.98 5.07 -14.25
C GLY A 458 -24.91 4.13 -13.71
N GLN A 459 -24.42 4.27 -12.47
CA GLN A 459 -23.30 3.46 -11.92
C GLN A 459 -23.72 2.65 -10.69
N GLU A 460 -24.74 1.79 -10.85
CA GLU A 460 -25.42 1.08 -9.75
C GLU A 460 -24.49 0.19 -8.91
N MET A 461 -23.50 -0.48 -9.52
CA MET A 461 -22.54 -1.31 -8.76
C MET A 461 -21.50 -0.48 -8.00
N VAL A 462 -21.03 0.66 -8.53
CA VAL A 462 -19.97 1.49 -7.92
C VAL A 462 -20.42 2.05 -6.57
N SER A 463 -21.72 2.36 -6.45
CA SER A 463 -22.33 2.84 -5.21
C SER A 463 -22.23 1.87 -4.02
N LYS A 464 -21.98 0.58 -4.28
CA LYS A 464 -21.93 -0.46 -3.24
C LYS A 464 -20.52 -0.76 -2.75
N ILE A 465 -19.49 -0.40 -3.53
CA ILE A 465 -18.09 -0.70 -3.22
C ILE A 465 -17.43 0.56 -2.63
N LYS A 466 -16.65 0.38 -1.56
CA LYS A 466 -15.92 1.49 -0.92
C LYS A 466 -14.68 1.84 -1.73
N SER A 467 -14.22 3.08 -1.66
CA SER A 467 -12.98 3.48 -2.32
C SER A 467 -11.79 2.71 -1.75
N GLY A 468 -10.85 2.33 -2.62
CA GLY A 468 -9.61 1.67 -2.23
C GLY A 468 -9.19 0.53 -3.14
N PHE A 469 -8.36 -0.36 -2.60
CA PHE A 469 -7.62 -1.39 -3.34
C PHE A 469 -8.10 -2.78 -2.88
N TYR A 470 -8.38 -3.66 -3.83
CA TYR A 470 -8.96 -4.98 -3.58
C TYR A 470 -8.23 -6.03 -4.41
N GLU A 471 -7.61 -7.00 -3.75
CA GLU A 471 -6.92 -8.13 -4.41
C GLU A 471 -5.87 -7.66 -5.42
N CYS A 472 -5.15 -6.57 -5.12
CA CYS A 472 -4.14 -5.99 -6.00
C CYS A 472 -2.76 -6.58 -5.75
N ILE A 473 -1.90 -6.57 -6.78
CA ILE A 473 -0.49 -6.95 -6.68
C ILE A 473 0.36 -5.75 -7.05
N PHE A 474 1.25 -5.36 -6.15
CA PHE A 474 2.24 -4.31 -6.37
C PHE A 474 3.62 -4.93 -6.16
N ASP A 475 4.30 -5.24 -7.26
CA ASP A 475 5.54 -6.01 -7.24
C ASP A 475 6.65 -5.29 -8.02
N ASP A 476 7.89 -5.35 -7.51
CA ASP A 476 9.08 -4.86 -8.23
C ASP A 476 8.95 -3.40 -8.70
N ILE A 477 8.69 -2.51 -7.74
CA ILE A 477 8.52 -1.07 -7.96
C ILE A 477 9.64 -0.30 -7.28
N THR A 478 10.36 0.54 -8.02
CA THR A 478 11.43 1.40 -7.50
C THR A 478 11.18 2.87 -7.78
N THR A 479 11.35 3.75 -6.78
CA THR A 479 11.46 5.20 -6.98
C THR A 479 12.56 5.84 -6.13
N ASN A 480 13.03 7.04 -6.47
CA ASN A 480 13.82 7.86 -5.54
C ASN A 480 12.98 8.92 -4.81
N GLU A 481 11.66 8.90 -4.96
CA GLU A 481 10.76 9.71 -4.14
C GLU A 481 10.51 9.06 -2.78
N THR A 482 9.93 9.84 -1.87
CA THR A 482 9.63 9.38 -0.53
C THR A 482 8.40 8.49 -0.46
N SER A 483 7.57 8.41 -1.50
CA SER A 483 6.38 7.55 -1.48
C SER A 483 5.96 7.03 -2.85
N LEU A 484 5.41 5.80 -2.86
CA LEU A 484 4.88 5.13 -4.06
C LEU A 484 3.39 5.43 -4.29
N PHE A 485 2.59 5.38 -3.23
CA PHE A 485 1.16 5.68 -3.25
C PHE A 485 0.86 6.83 -2.29
N MET A 486 0.38 7.94 -2.83
CA MET A 486 0.07 9.14 -2.04
C MET A 486 -1.44 9.41 -2.07
N ILE A 487 -2.07 9.42 -0.90
CA ILE A 487 -3.50 9.73 -0.72
C ILE A 487 -3.60 10.96 0.18
N THR A 488 -4.10 12.08 -0.34
CA THR A 488 -4.06 13.35 0.39
C THR A 488 -5.34 14.15 0.29
N ASP A 489 -5.79 14.71 1.42
CA ASP A 489 -6.84 15.73 1.45
C ASP A 489 -6.23 17.13 1.36
N MET A 490 -6.51 17.87 0.28
CA MET A 490 -5.87 19.17 0.00
C MET A 490 -6.20 20.27 1.03
N SER A 491 -7.21 20.09 1.87
CA SER A 491 -7.52 21.04 2.95
C SER A 491 -6.46 21.08 4.06
N LEU A 492 -5.61 20.05 4.17
CA LEU A 492 -4.56 19.95 5.20
C LEU A 492 -3.18 20.41 4.71
N SER A 493 -2.99 20.60 3.39
CA SER A 493 -1.68 20.93 2.80
C SER A 493 -1.32 22.43 2.83
N ASN A 494 -2.22 23.31 3.26
CA ASN A 494 -1.95 24.73 3.37
C ASN A 494 -1.27 25.05 4.71
N ASN A 495 0.07 25.03 4.71
CA ASN A 495 0.87 25.78 5.69
C ASN A 495 0.69 27.29 5.42
N GLY A 496 -0.39 27.86 5.94
CA GLY A 496 -0.67 29.30 5.86
C GLY A 496 -1.95 29.65 6.59
N GLU A 497 -1.78 30.32 7.73
CA GLU A 497 -2.78 31.03 8.54
C GLU A 497 -4.24 30.58 8.43
N ILE A 498 -4.66 29.81 9.43
CA ILE A 498 -6.05 29.52 9.75
C ILE A 498 -6.81 30.84 9.90
N GLN A 499 -7.62 31.22 8.91
CA GLN A 499 -8.76 32.10 9.17
C GLN A 499 -9.82 31.26 9.88
N LEU A 500 -9.68 31.23 11.20
CA LEU A 500 -10.67 30.73 12.15
C LEU A 500 -11.84 31.71 12.10
N ASN A 501 -12.95 31.30 11.48
CA ASN A 501 -14.35 31.68 11.79
C ASN A 501 -15.20 31.61 10.52
N GLU A 502 -15.84 30.46 10.31
CA GLU A 502 -17.17 30.26 9.71
C GLU A 502 -17.31 28.82 9.19
N GLN A 503 -17.35 27.81 10.08
CA GLN A 503 -17.88 26.47 9.74
C GLN A 503 -18.04 25.52 10.95
N ILE A 504 -18.32 26.05 12.15
CA ILE A 504 -18.41 25.23 13.37
C ILE A 504 -19.81 24.58 13.58
N GLU A 505 -20.82 24.81 12.74
CA GLU A 505 -22.19 24.34 13.05
C GLU A 505 -22.85 23.35 12.05
N SER A 506 -22.14 22.46 11.35
CA SER A 506 -22.85 21.44 10.54
C SER A 506 -22.35 19.99 10.48
N ASN A 507 -21.31 19.57 11.20
CA ASN A 507 -20.84 18.16 11.14
C ASN A 507 -20.94 17.39 12.46
N MET A 508 -22.04 17.56 13.20
CA MET A 508 -22.47 16.59 14.22
C MET A 508 -23.52 15.62 13.65
N GLN A 509 -23.13 14.73 12.75
CA GLN A 509 -23.98 13.60 12.33
C GLN A 509 -23.19 12.30 12.18
N SER A 510 -23.44 11.37 13.11
CA SER A 510 -23.24 9.91 13.10
C SER A 510 -21.98 9.30 12.44
N ASN A 511 -21.27 8.44 13.20
CA ASN A 511 -20.21 7.53 12.75
C ASN A 511 -20.56 6.65 11.52
N ALA A 512 -21.81 6.61 11.07
CA ALA A 512 -22.28 5.84 9.92
C ALA A 512 -21.88 6.43 8.55
N ASN A 513 -21.51 7.72 8.48
CA ASN A 513 -21.18 8.41 7.22
C ASN A 513 -19.71 8.80 7.07
N GLN A 514 -18.83 8.30 7.94
CA GLN A 514 -17.40 8.56 7.81
C GLN A 514 -16.88 7.96 6.50
N LEU A 515 -16.13 8.74 5.73
CA LEU A 515 -15.47 8.26 4.52
C LEU A 515 -14.68 7.00 4.86
N LYS A 516 -14.81 5.94 4.05
CA LYS A 516 -14.13 4.68 4.29
C LYS A 516 -13.19 4.37 3.14
N LEU A 517 -11.89 4.32 3.46
CA LEU A 517 -10.85 3.79 2.59
C LEU A 517 -10.56 2.35 3.03
N LYS A 518 -10.59 1.41 2.08
CA LYS A 518 -10.31 0.00 2.33
C LYS A 518 -9.18 -0.52 1.43
N ILE A 519 -8.16 -1.11 2.03
CA ILE A 519 -7.12 -1.89 1.33
C ILE A 519 -7.31 -3.33 1.77
N GLN A 520 -7.64 -4.22 0.85
CA GLN A 520 -8.01 -5.60 1.15
C GLN A 520 -7.29 -6.57 0.22
N GLY A 521 -6.78 -7.67 0.77
CA GLY A 521 -6.29 -8.79 -0.04
C GLY A 521 -5.10 -8.45 -0.93
N SER A 522 -4.41 -7.34 -0.66
CA SER A 522 -3.39 -6.82 -1.58
C SER A 522 -2.00 -7.30 -1.18
N LEU A 523 -1.17 -7.64 -2.16
CA LEU A 523 0.23 -7.99 -2.01
C LEU A 523 1.12 -6.79 -2.36
N PHE A 524 2.06 -6.50 -1.48
CA PHE A 524 3.15 -5.56 -1.70
C PHE A 524 4.48 -6.29 -1.56
N SER A 525 5.19 -6.46 -2.67
CA SER A 525 6.46 -7.19 -2.70
C SER A 525 7.55 -6.47 -3.49
N ASN A 526 8.81 -6.68 -3.10
CA ASN A 526 9.98 -6.17 -3.82
C ASN A 526 9.93 -4.65 -4.13
N CYS A 527 9.24 -3.87 -3.29
CA CYS A 527 9.13 -2.43 -3.49
C CYS A 527 10.28 -1.69 -2.82
N PHE A 528 10.92 -0.76 -3.55
CA PHE A 528 12.07 0.00 -3.10
C PHE A 528 11.88 1.51 -3.24
N SER A 529 12.31 2.27 -2.23
CA SER A 529 12.51 3.71 -2.37
C SER A 529 13.89 4.15 -1.92
N SER A 530 14.53 5.07 -2.64
CA SER A 530 15.77 5.71 -2.18
C SER A 530 15.54 7.15 -1.71
N LEU A 531 15.97 7.49 -0.49
CA LEU A 531 15.95 8.88 0.03
C LEU A 531 17.05 9.76 -0.60
N LYS A 532 17.34 9.62 -1.90
CA LYS A 532 18.35 10.46 -2.60
C LYS A 532 17.79 11.84 -2.99
N LEU A 533 16.87 12.41 -2.21
CA LEU A 533 16.36 13.75 -2.44
C LEU A 533 16.68 14.64 -1.24
N ASN A 534 17.28 15.81 -1.52
CA ASN A 534 17.52 16.92 -0.60
C ASN A 534 16.24 17.51 0.05
N LYS A 535 15.11 16.80 0.02
CA LYS A 535 13.80 17.26 0.49
C LYS A 535 13.55 16.79 1.93
N ARG A 536 13.14 17.73 2.78
CA ARG A 536 12.81 17.56 4.20
C ARG A 536 11.53 16.76 4.49
N ARG A 537 10.94 16.07 3.51
CA ARG A 537 9.71 15.26 3.73
C ARG A 537 10.13 13.84 4.01
N ILE A 538 10.01 13.45 5.27
CA ILE A 538 10.67 12.27 5.83
C ILE A 538 9.64 11.17 6.18
N ASN A 539 8.36 11.53 6.33
CA ASN A 539 7.25 10.64 6.70
C ASN A 539 6.67 9.87 5.50
N GLY A 540 7.48 9.61 4.48
CA GLY A 540 7.06 8.86 3.29
C GLY A 540 6.91 7.36 3.56
N GLY A 541 6.68 6.58 2.51
CA GLY A 541 6.48 5.13 2.56
C GLY A 541 5.88 4.57 1.27
N LEU A 542 5.79 3.24 1.20
CA LEU A 542 5.04 2.53 0.18
C LEU A 542 3.64 3.14 0.04
N ILE A 543 2.96 3.39 1.17
CA ILE A 543 1.70 4.14 1.22
C ILE A 543 1.85 5.35 2.16
N ASN A 544 1.41 6.52 1.71
CA ASN A 544 1.34 7.74 2.50
C ASN A 544 -0.08 8.33 2.42
N ILE A 545 -0.80 8.28 3.54
CA ILE A 545 -2.18 8.76 3.67
C ILE A 545 -2.20 9.96 4.62
N ILE A 546 -2.71 11.09 4.14
CA ILE A 546 -3.02 12.26 4.96
C ILE A 546 -4.50 12.58 4.74
N SER A 547 -5.33 12.33 5.76
CA SER A 547 -6.78 12.45 5.61
C SER A 547 -7.45 13.14 6.79
N LYS A 548 -8.63 13.71 6.53
CA LYS A 548 -9.49 14.35 7.53
C LYS A 548 -10.78 13.56 7.76
N GLY A 549 -10.93 12.95 8.94
CA GLY A 549 -12.17 12.26 9.33
C GLY A 549 -12.52 11.07 8.42
N THR A 550 -11.55 10.19 8.17
CA THR A 550 -11.69 8.98 7.34
C THR A 550 -11.43 7.73 8.19
N ARG A 551 -12.33 6.76 8.09
CA ARG A 551 -12.11 5.40 8.61
C ARG A 551 -11.25 4.63 7.61
N ILE A 552 -10.14 4.09 8.10
CA ILE A 552 -9.19 3.34 7.28
C ILE A 552 -9.22 1.88 7.73
N GLU A 553 -9.38 0.98 6.77
CA GLU A 553 -9.33 -0.47 6.99
C GLU A 553 -8.25 -1.09 6.11
N ILE A 554 -7.35 -1.84 6.72
CA ILE A 554 -6.33 -2.63 6.04
C ILE A 554 -6.54 -4.09 6.46
N GLY A 555 -6.87 -4.96 5.51
CA GLY A 555 -7.31 -6.32 5.79
C GLY A 555 -6.71 -7.36 4.85
N GLY A 556 -6.22 -8.49 5.36
CA GLY A 556 -5.78 -9.61 4.53
C GLY A 556 -4.64 -9.25 3.56
N CYS A 557 -3.77 -8.31 3.93
CA CYS A 557 -2.68 -7.85 3.08
C CYS A 557 -1.36 -8.53 3.42
N ASP A 558 -0.50 -8.69 2.42
CA ASP A 558 0.85 -9.22 2.56
C ASP A 558 1.88 -8.15 2.23
N PHE A 559 2.79 -7.90 3.17
CA PHE A 559 3.96 -7.04 3.00
C PHE A 559 5.22 -7.91 3.15
N SER A 560 5.87 -8.17 2.02
CA SER A 560 7.04 -9.06 1.94
C SER A 560 8.20 -8.41 1.17
N ASP A 561 9.42 -8.51 1.69
CA ASP A 561 10.66 -8.12 0.98
C ASP A 561 10.68 -6.68 0.45
N ASN A 562 10.09 -5.75 1.21
CA ASN A 562 10.04 -4.33 0.86
C ASN A 562 11.16 -3.56 1.58
N LEU A 563 11.85 -2.68 0.84
CA LEU A 563 12.95 -1.86 1.36
C LEU A 563 12.67 -0.37 1.14
N MET A 564 12.17 0.29 2.17
CA MET A 564 11.81 1.70 2.11
C MET A 564 12.77 2.56 2.91
N HIS A 565 13.54 3.42 2.24
CA HIS A 565 14.44 4.33 2.93
C HIS A 565 13.71 5.44 3.71
N SER A 566 12.44 5.70 3.42
CA SER A 566 11.61 6.60 4.23
C SER A 566 11.48 6.13 5.69
N ARG A 567 11.07 7.05 6.57
CA ARG A 567 10.85 6.75 8.00
C ARG A 567 9.79 5.69 8.24
N ASN A 568 8.83 5.59 7.34
CA ASN A 568 7.77 4.61 7.45
C ASN A 568 7.62 3.84 6.13
N MET A 569 7.07 2.62 6.18
CA MET A 569 6.59 1.95 4.97
C MET A 569 5.14 2.31 4.68
N VAL A 570 4.30 2.43 5.70
CA VAL A 570 2.95 2.95 5.62
C VAL A 570 2.82 4.08 6.63
N TYR A 571 2.57 5.29 6.14
CA TYR A 571 2.31 6.44 7.00
C TYR A 571 0.86 6.89 6.89
N ILE A 572 0.20 7.06 8.03
CA ILE A 572 -1.19 7.51 8.13
C ILE A 572 -1.27 8.68 9.11
N GLY A 573 -1.46 9.89 8.59
CA GLY A 573 -1.73 11.09 9.36
C GLY A 573 -3.21 11.44 9.36
N ILE A 574 -3.86 11.38 10.52
CA ILE A 574 -5.29 11.72 10.66
C ILE A 574 -5.44 13.11 11.28
N GLY A 575 -5.99 14.05 10.51
CA GLY A 575 -6.43 15.36 11.00
C GLY A 575 -7.91 15.34 11.38
N CYS A 576 -8.29 16.02 12.46
CA CYS A 576 -9.70 16.31 12.80
C CYS A 576 -10.12 17.71 12.34
#